data_AF-A0AAW8I487-F1
#
_entry.id   AF-A0AAW8I487-F1
#
_cell.length_a   1.000
_cell.length_b   1.000
_cell.length_c   1.000
_cell.angle_alpha   90.00
_cell.angle_beta   90.00
_cell.angle_gamma   90.00
#
_symmetry.space_group_name_H-M   'P 1'
#
loop_
_entity.id
_entity.type
_entity.pdbx_description
1 polymer ?
#
loop_
_entity_poly.entity_id
_entity_poly.type
_entity_poly.pdbx_seq_one_letter_code
_entity_poly.pdbx_strand_id
1 'polypeptide(L)'
;AGGIGGLIGSGGGGGDGGNGGQAPTPGNAGDGGAGGNARLIGDGGRGGNGGEGGDGPPGVKGDGGNGGNGGNAVVIGNGGNGGAGGFGIPVGSGGAGGSRGVLFGTPGANGADG
;
A
#
# COMPACT_ATOMS: atom_id res chain seq x y z
N ALA A 1 -5.84 -7.11 -0.03
CA ALA A 1 -5.48 -6.61 -1.37
C ALA A 1 -6.75 -6.12 -2.08
N GLY A 2 -6.62 -5.12 -2.96
CA GLY A 2 -7.72 -4.53 -3.71
C GLY A 2 -8.19 -5.41 -4.87
N GLY A 3 -9.49 -5.39 -5.14
CA GLY A 3 -10.09 -6.14 -6.25
C GLY A 3 -9.76 -5.57 -7.62
N ILE A 4 -9.81 -6.40 -8.66
CA ILE A 4 -9.64 -5.96 -10.05
C ILE A 4 -10.89 -5.21 -10.51
N GLY A 5 -10.72 -4.11 -11.23
CA GLY A 5 -11.83 -3.36 -11.84
C GLY A 5 -12.62 -4.16 -12.88
N GLY A 6 -13.83 -3.71 -13.20
CA GLY A 6 -14.58 -4.20 -14.35
C GLY A 6 -13.88 -3.88 -15.69
N LEU A 7 -14.46 -4.30 -16.82
CA LEU A 7 -13.93 -3.93 -18.16
C LEU A 7 -13.72 -2.41 -18.27
N ILE A 8 -14.71 -1.65 -17.78
CA ILE A 8 -14.61 -0.24 -17.47
C ILE A 8 -14.75 -0.12 -15.96
N GLY A 9 -13.71 0.37 -15.29
CA GLY A 9 -13.67 0.50 -13.84
C GLY A 9 -12.25 0.51 -13.28
N SER A 10 -12.06 1.28 -12.21
CA SER A 10 -10.81 1.30 -11.46
C SER A 10 -10.64 0.03 -10.64
N GLY A 11 -9.39 -0.32 -10.34
CA GLY A 11 -9.08 -1.31 -9.33
C GLY A 11 -9.42 -0.79 -7.93
N GLY A 12 -9.82 -1.71 -7.04
CA GLY A 12 -10.09 -1.40 -5.64
C GLY A 12 -8.82 -1.04 -4.87
N GLY A 13 -8.97 -0.22 -3.82
CA GLY A 13 -7.85 0.06 -2.92
C GLY A 13 -7.37 -1.17 -2.15
N GLY A 14 -6.09 -1.22 -1.84
CA GLY A 14 -5.54 -2.13 -0.84
C GLY A 14 -6.04 -1.80 0.55
N GLY A 15 -6.17 -2.82 1.40
CA GLY A 15 -6.48 -2.61 2.82
C GLY A 15 -5.22 -2.25 3.58
N ASP A 16 -5.34 -1.40 4.58
CA ASP A 16 -4.21 -1.04 5.45
C ASP A 16 -3.76 -2.25 6.28
N GLY A 17 -2.47 -2.26 6.62
CA GLY A 17 -1.89 -3.22 7.53
C GLY A 17 -2.37 -3.02 8.97
N GLY A 18 -2.51 -4.11 9.71
CA GLY A 18 -2.87 -4.04 11.12
C GLY A 18 -1.71 -3.50 11.97
N ASN A 19 -2.01 -2.70 12.99
CA ASN A 19 -1.01 -2.28 13.96
C ASN A 19 -0.51 -3.46 14.78
N GLY A 20 0.75 -3.39 15.20
CA GLY A 20 1.35 -4.34 16.12
C GLY A 20 0.72 -4.29 17.51
N GLY A 21 0.67 -5.44 18.17
CA GLY A 21 0.13 -5.53 19.54
C GLY A 21 1.03 -4.87 20.59
N GLN A 22 0.43 -4.19 21.56
CA GLN A 22 1.15 -3.66 22.71
C GLN A 22 1.43 -4.76 23.74
N ALA A 23 2.71 -4.99 24.04
CA ALA A 23 3.15 -6.02 24.98
C ALA A 23 4.63 -5.79 25.39
N PRO A 24 5.13 -6.44 26.46
CA PRO A 24 6.55 -6.38 26.83
C PRO A 24 7.49 -6.79 25.70
N THR A 25 7.03 -7.67 24.82
CA THR A 25 7.60 -7.92 23.49
C THR A 25 6.59 -7.42 22.47
N PRO A 26 6.81 -6.25 21.86
CA PRO A 26 5.81 -5.67 20.98
C PRO A 26 5.59 -6.50 19.72
N GLY A 27 4.36 -6.48 19.23
CA GLY A 27 4.05 -7.09 17.94
C GLY A 27 4.55 -6.24 16.79
N ASN A 28 5.03 -6.89 15.74
CA ASN A 28 5.25 -6.25 14.46
C ASN A 28 3.91 -5.90 13.81
N ALA A 29 3.90 -4.83 13.05
CA ALA A 29 2.75 -4.49 12.24
C ALA A 29 2.62 -5.37 11.00
N GLY A 30 1.41 -5.39 10.44
CA GLY A 30 1.13 -5.97 9.13
C GLY A 30 1.45 -5.00 8.01
N ASP A 31 1.81 -5.56 6.85
CA ASP A 31 1.96 -4.80 5.61
C ASP A 31 0.60 -4.35 5.05
N GLY A 32 0.60 -3.23 4.37
CA GLY A 32 -0.49 -2.77 3.55
C GLY A 32 -0.71 -3.67 2.34
N GLY A 33 -1.98 -3.94 2.02
CA GLY A 33 -2.34 -4.72 0.85
C GLY A 33 -2.07 -3.97 -0.45
N ALA A 34 -1.70 -4.69 -1.51
CA ALA A 34 -1.61 -4.11 -2.84
C ALA A 34 -2.97 -3.57 -3.32
N GLY A 35 -2.96 -2.48 -4.09
CA GLY A 35 -4.09 -1.98 -4.85
C GLY A 35 -4.42 -2.88 -6.04
N GLY A 36 -5.69 -2.92 -6.42
CA GLY A 36 -6.18 -3.70 -7.54
C GLY A 36 -5.84 -3.06 -8.88
N ASN A 37 -5.69 -3.85 -9.93
CA ASN A 37 -5.49 -3.34 -11.29
C ASN A 37 -6.82 -2.96 -11.94
N ALA A 38 -6.79 -2.00 -12.87
CA ALA A 38 -7.86 -1.80 -13.84
C ALA A 38 -7.83 -2.88 -14.95
N ARG A 39 -8.82 -2.90 -15.86
CA ARG A 39 -8.83 -3.82 -17.02
C ARG A 39 -8.62 -3.17 -18.38
N LEU A 40 -9.58 -2.42 -18.91
CA LEU A 40 -9.41 -1.75 -20.21
C LEU A 40 -9.34 -0.25 -20.01
N ILE A 41 -10.37 0.31 -19.37
CA ILE A 41 -10.44 1.72 -19.01
C ILE A 41 -10.63 1.82 -17.50
N GLY A 42 -9.73 2.53 -16.83
CA GLY A 42 -9.79 2.78 -15.40
C GLY A 42 -8.42 2.91 -14.77
N ASP A 43 -8.40 3.51 -13.60
CA ASP A 43 -7.19 3.71 -12.82
C ASP A 43 -6.86 2.47 -11.97
N GLY A 44 -5.58 2.25 -11.70
CA GLY A 44 -5.17 1.33 -10.67
C GLY A 44 -5.61 1.81 -9.28
N GLY A 45 -5.96 0.87 -8.42
CA GLY A 45 -6.30 1.14 -7.02
C GLY A 45 -5.07 1.54 -6.21
N ARG A 46 -5.24 2.40 -5.21
CA ARG A 46 -4.17 2.76 -4.28
C ARG A 46 -3.74 1.53 -3.44
N GLY A 47 -2.46 1.37 -3.16
CA GLY A 47 -1.99 0.44 -2.14
C GLY A 47 -2.40 0.88 -0.72
N GLY A 48 -2.62 -0.07 0.17
CA GLY A 48 -2.88 0.20 1.59
C GLY A 48 -1.59 0.62 2.31
N ASN A 49 -1.70 1.42 3.35
CA ASN A 49 -0.54 1.77 4.18
C ASN A 49 -0.13 0.58 5.05
N GLY A 50 1.15 0.50 5.40
CA GLY A 50 1.60 -0.42 6.44
C GLY A 50 1.12 0.00 7.83
N GLY A 51 0.97 -0.96 8.73
CA GLY A 51 0.59 -0.69 10.11
C GLY A 51 1.73 -0.13 10.95
N GLU A 52 1.40 0.49 12.07
CA GLU A 52 2.39 0.93 13.05
C GLU A 52 2.81 -0.21 13.97
N GLY A 53 4.12 -0.40 14.16
CA GLY A 53 4.66 -1.39 15.08
C GLY A 53 4.23 -1.12 16.52
N GLY A 54 3.96 -2.18 17.29
CA GLY A 54 3.39 -2.04 18.63
C GLY A 54 4.35 -1.36 19.62
N ASP A 55 3.80 -0.72 20.65
CA ASP A 55 4.60 -0.15 21.73
C ASP A 55 5.03 -1.21 22.75
N GLY A 56 6.26 -1.06 23.25
CA GLY A 56 6.81 -1.84 24.35
C GLY A 56 7.31 -0.98 25.51
N PRO A 57 8.13 -1.57 26.40
CA PRO A 57 8.91 -0.80 27.36
C PRO A 57 9.73 0.31 26.68
N PRO A 58 10.17 1.35 27.41
CA PRO A 58 10.89 2.47 26.81
C PRO A 58 12.04 2.04 25.90
N GLY A 59 12.03 2.51 24.65
CA GLY A 59 13.04 2.19 23.64
C GLY A 59 12.76 0.92 22.84
N VAL A 60 11.67 0.20 23.10
CA VAL A 60 11.26 -1.00 22.37
C VAL A 60 9.98 -0.70 21.59
N LYS A 61 10.02 -0.90 20.27
CA LYS A 61 8.88 -0.81 19.37
C LYS A 61 8.94 -1.99 18.40
N GLY A 62 7.79 -2.50 17.99
CA GLY A 62 7.72 -3.48 16.92
C GLY A 62 8.09 -2.87 15.57
N ASP A 63 8.32 -3.74 14.59
CA ASP A 63 8.61 -3.32 13.22
C ASP A 63 7.37 -2.65 12.60
N GLY A 64 7.61 -1.63 11.78
CA GLY A 64 6.59 -1.00 10.97
C GLY A 64 6.27 -1.85 9.75
N GLY A 65 5.00 -1.88 9.36
CA GLY A 65 4.57 -2.61 8.16
C GLY A 65 4.97 -1.86 6.90
N ASN A 66 5.28 -2.57 5.82
CA ASN A 66 5.51 -1.94 4.53
C ASN A 66 4.19 -1.46 3.92
N GLY A 67 4.26 -0.40 3.13
CA GLY A 67 3.15 0.03 2.29
C GLY A 67 2.91 -0.94 1.13
N GLY A 68 1.63 -1.14 0.79
CA GLY A 68 1.24 -1.94 -0.37
C GLY A 68 1.52 -1.22 -1.68
N ASN A 69 1.86 -1.96 -2.72
CA ASN A 69 2.02 -1.38 -4.06
C ASN A 69 0.68 -0.87 -4.60
N GLY A 70 0.73 0.21 -5.38
CA GLY A 70 -0.40 0.65 -6.17
C GLY A 70 -0.71 -0.31 -7.32
N GLY A 71 -1.99 -0.41 -7.69
CA GLY A 71 -2.43 -1.18 -8.84
C GLY A 71 -2.08 -0.49 -10.15
N ASN A 72 -2.00 -1.26 -11.24
CA ASN A 72 -1.72 -0.74 -12.57
C ASN A 72 -3.01 -0.36 -13.31
N ALA A 73 -2.92 0.67 -14.15
CA ALA A 73 -3.83 0.82 -15.29
C ALA A 73 -3.34 -0.02 -16.49
N VAL A 74 -4.21 -0.21 -17.48
CA VAL A 74 -3.90 -1.06 -18.65
C VAL A 74 -3.87 -0.27 -19.95
N VAL A 75 -5.00 0.23 -20.46
CA VAL A 75 -5.03 0.98 -21.74
C VAL A 75 -5.21 2.47 -21.51
N ILE A 76 -6.27 2.85 -20.81
CA ILE A 76 -6.53 4.24 -20.42
C ILE A 76 -6.71 4.27 -18.91
N GLY A 77 -5.88 5.06 -18.23
CA GLY A 77 -5.97 5.29 -16.80
C GLY A 77 -4.61 5.51 -16.14
N ASN A 78 -4.65 6.05 -14.94
CA ASN A 78 -3.49 6.29 -14.11
C ASN A 78 -3.14 5.03 -13.31
N GLY A 79 -1.85 4.85 -13.00
CA GLY A 79 -1.46 3.91 -11.96
C GLY A 79 -1.94 4.39 -10.59
N GLY A 80 -2.28 3.45 -9.72
CA GLY A 80 -2.60 3.75 -8.33
C GLY A 80 -1.33 4.12 -7.56
N ASN A 81 -1.42 5.00 -6.57
CA ASN A 81 -0.29 5.30 -5.70
C ASN A 81 0.02 4.12 -4.77
N GLY A 82 1.29 3.93 -4.42
CA GLY A 82 1.68 3.05 -3.32
C GLY A 82 1.16 3.57 -1.97
N GLY A 83 1.01 2.66 -1.02
CA GLY A 83 0.76 2.99 0.39
C GLY A 83 2.04 3.44 1.08
N ALA A 84 1.91 4.25 2.13
CA ALA A 84 3.05 4.60 2.98
C ALA A 84 3.47 3.40 3.84
N GLY A 85 4.75 3.32 4.20
CA GLY A 85 5.21 2.45 5.27
C GLY A 85 4.70 2.93 6.64
N GLY A 86 4.62 2.02 7.59
CA GLY A 86 4.25 2.32 8.97
C GLY A 86 5.46 2.59 9.85
N PHE A 87 5.26 3.37 10.91
CA PHE A 87 6.29 3.65 11.90
C PHE A 87 6.65 2.40 12.71
N GLY A 88 7.94 2.22 13.00
CA GLY A 88 8.44 1.09 13.79
C GLY A 88 9.95 1.14 13.96
N ILE A 89 10.53 0.10 14.57
CA ILE A 89 11.99 -0.04 14.66
C ILE A 89 12.38 -1.45 14.18
N PRO A 90 12.73 -1.64 12.90
CA PRO A 90 12.81 -0.61 11.85
C PRO A 90 11.45 -0.12 11.35
N VAL A 91 11.47 1.01 10.65
CA VAL A 91 10.31 1.56 9.93
C VAL A 91 10.00 0.70 8.71
N GLY A 92 8.73 0.69 8.32
CA GLY A 92 8.30 0.07 7.07
C GLY A 92 8.63 0.94 5.86
N SER A 93 8.90 0.30 4.72
CA SER A 93 9.14 1.00 3.46
C SER A 93 7.84 1.40 2.78
N GLY A 94 7.83 2.49 2.03
CA GLY A 94 6.73 2.84 1.14
C GLY A 94 6.54 1.83 0.00
N GLY A 95 5.29 1.62 -0.42
CA GLY A 95 4.96 0.79 -1.57
C GLY A 95 5.25 1.47 -2.91
N ALA A 96 5.55 0.71 -3.95
CA ALA A 96 5.74 1.26 -5.28
C ALA A 96 4.43 1.77 -5.87
N GLY A 97 4.48 2.85 -6.66
CA GLY A 97 3.37 3.29 -7.48
C GLY A 97 3.11 2.34 -8.65
N GLY A 98 1.86 2.28 -9.09
CA GLY A 98 1.43 1.48 -10.23
C GLY A 98 1.79 2.11 -11.57
N SER A 99 1.83 1.28 -12.61
CA SER A 99 2.05 1.72 -13.98
C SER A 99 0.80 2.40 -14.56
N ARG A 100 1.02 3.37 -15.44
CA ARG A 100 -0.04 4.00 -16.24
C ARG A 100 -0.57 3.09 -17.34
N GLY A 101 -1.71 3.47 -17.91
CA GLY A 101 -2.22 2.89 -19.15
C GLY A 101 -1.29 3.16 -20.34
N VAL A 102 -1.22 2.22 -21.27
CA VAL A 102 -0.30 2.28 -22.42
C VAL A 102 -0.62 3.40 -23.39
N LEU A 103 -1.88 3.86 -23.46
CA LEU A 103 -2.31 4.92 -24.38
C LEU A 103 -2.41 6.27 -23.67
N PHE A 104 -3.06 6.33 -22.51
CA PHE A 104 -3.18 7.56 -21.71
C PHE A 104 -3.12 7.28 -20.20
N GLY A 105 -2.54 8.23 -19.47
CA GLY A 105 -2.48 8.25 -18.01
C GLY A 105 -1.10 8.63 -17.45
N THR A 106 -0.99 8.67 -16.13
CA THR A 106 0.26 8.91 -15.38
C THR A 106 0.57 7.75 -14.44
N PRO A 107 1.85 7.41 -14.21
CA PRO A 107 2.20 6.44 -13.18
C PRO A 107 1.73 6.92 -11.81
N GLY A 108 1.45 5.98 -10.91
CA GLY A 108 1.23 6.28 -9.51
C GLY A 108 2.53 6.70 -8.83
N ALA A 109 2.42 7.51 -7.79
CA ALA A 109 3.54 7.85 -6.93
C ALA A 109 3.89 6.68 -5.99
N ASN A 110 5.17 6.55 -5.64
CA ASN A 110 5.60 5.68 -4.55
C ASN A 110 5.10 6.24 -3.22
N GLY A 111 4.82 5.35 -2.27
CA GLY A 111 4.61 5.72 -0.88
C GLY A 111 5.90 6.20 -0.22
N ALA A 112 5.74 7.00 0.83
CA ALA A 112 6.86 7.35 1.70
C ALA A 112 7.16 6.20 2.67
N ASP A 113 8.41 6.10 3.11
CA ASP A 113 8.78 5.29 4.27
C ASP A 113 8.15 5.87 5.55
N GLY A 114 7.95 5.02 6.55
CA GLY A 114 7.45 5.40 7.87
C GLY A 114 8.54 5.76 8.85
#